data_AF-A0A1C5JA21-F1
#
_entry.id   AF-A0A1C5JA21-F1
#
_cell.length_a   1.000
_cell.length_b   1.000
_cell.length_c   1.000
_cell.angle_alpha   90.00
_cell.angle_beta   90.00
_cell.angle_gamma   90.00
#
_symmetry.space_group_name_H-M   'P 1'
#
loop_
_entity.id
_entity.type
_entity.pdbx_description
1 polymer ?
#
loop_
_entity_poly.entity_id
_entity_poly.type
_entity_poly.pdbx_seq_one_letter_code
_entity_poly.pdbx_strand_id
1 'polypeptide(L)'
;MDNQPAAPGGHPTDAPLSPSEELMVVGMINSSFQLATQQADSKVSMLLVVHPGVTAVLASQLDQVVGLLVEPRSLSLLAAPAVLAFTLAFLVSGYHLMQGLRPRLTPPAPTNRFAFPAIAAGTADTTGPAGAAALCAESWALARMLADIAMTKNRHVSKSLSWVSVMVTTALTLLALGVLAG
;
A
#
# COMPACT_ATOMS: atom_id res chain seq x y z
N MET A 1 -41.50 -41.21 32.31
CA MET A 1 -40.89 -40.74 31.05
C MET A 1 -40.23 -39.42 31.38
N ASP A 2 -39.00 -39.48 31.88
CA ASP A 2 -38.24 -38.30 32.27
C ASP A 2 -37.40 -37.84 31.08
N ASN A 3 -37.77 -36.68 30.56
CA ASN A 3 -37.13 -36.04 29.42
C ASN A 3 -35.94 -35.21 29.95
N GLN A 4 -34.74 -35.80 29.93
CA GLN A 4 -33.52 -35.11 30.33
C GLN A 4 -33.01 -34.27 29.15
N PRO A 5 -32.86 -32.95 29.28
CA PRO A 5 -32.40 -32.11 28.19
C PRO A 5 -30.93 -32.41 27.88
N ALA A 6 -30.65 -32.66 26.60
CA ALA A 6 -29.30 -32.86 26.08
C ALA A 6 -28.43 -31.63 26.37
N ALA A 7 -27.29 -31.85 27.02
CA ALA A 7 -26.30 -30.82 27.26
C ALA A 7 -25.82 -30.24 25.91
N PRO A 8 -25.61 -28.91 25.81
CA PRO A 8 -25.13 -28.29 24.58
C PRO A 8 -23.76 -28.88 24.23
N GLY A 9 -23.66 -29.46 23.05
CA GLY A 9 -22.43 -30.05 22.52
C GLY A 9 -21.29 -29.06 22.60
N GLY A 10 -20.31 -29.35 23.45
CA GLY A 10 -19.07 -28.60 23.47
C GLY A 10 -18.44 -28.68 22.09
N HIS A 11 -18.12 -27.53 21.51
CA HIS A 11 -17.18 -27.49 20.39
C HIS A 11 -15.95 -28.31 20.80
N PRO A 12 -15.45 -29.24 19.95
CA PRO A 12 -14.20 -29.92 20.24
C PRO A 12 -13.16 -28.83 20.49
N THR A 13 -12.64 -28.80 21.72
CA THR A 13 -11.56 -27.89 22.09
C THR A 13 -10.36 -28.31 21.27
N ASP A 14 -10.11 -27.63 20.16
CA ASP A 14 -8.94 -27.88 19.31
C ASP A 14 -7.71 -27.89 20.22
N ALA A 15 -7.02 -29.03 20.29
CA ALA A 15 -5.83 -29.15 21.11
C ALA A 15 -4.85 -28.03 20.71
N PRO A 16 -4.23 -27.33 21.68
CA PRO A 16 -3.30 -26.26 21.36
C PRO A 16 -2.17 -26.80 20.49
N LEU A 17 -1.84 -26.07 19.42
CA LEU A 17 -0.78 -26.43 18.48
C LEU A 17 0.53 -26.66 19.21
N SER A 18 1.33 -27.63 18.73
CA SER A 18 2.69 -27.77 19.22
C SER A 18 3.53 -26.53 18.85
N PRO A 19 4.56 -26.17 19.64
CA PRO A 19 5.41 -25.01 19.34
C PRO A 19 6.04 -25.04 17.94
N SER A 20 6.32 -26.23 17.40
CA SER A 20 6.83 -26.41 16.03
C SER A 20 5.78 -26.12 14.95
N GLU A 21 4.53 -26.55 15.17
CA GLU A 21 3.42 -26.25 14.25
C GLU A 21 3.10 -24.75 14.27
N GLU A 22 3.11 -24.13 15.45
CA GLU A 22 2.91 -22.69 15.57
C GLU A 22 4.01 -21.90 14.85
N LEU A 23 5.27 -22.31 14.99
CA LEU A 23 6.39 -21.68 14.28
C LEU A 23 6.23 -21.78 12.75
N MET A 24 5.77 -22.93 12.24
CA MET A 24 5.50 -23.14 10.81
C MET A 24 4.37 -22.21 10.34
N VAL A 25 3.28 -22.10 11.11
CA VAL A 25 2.16 -21.19 10.80
C VAL A 25 2.63 -19.74 10.74
N VAL A 26 3.40 -19.28 11.73
CA VAL A 26 3.92 -17.91 11.76
C VAL A 26 4.90 -17.66 10.60
N GLY A 27 5.71 -18.65 10.22
CA GLY A 27 6.56 -18.57 9.04
C GLY A 27 5.77 -18.34 7.74
N MET A 28 4.66 -19.07 7.54
CA MET A 28 3.76 -18.87 6.40
C MET A 28 3.06 -17.52 6.42
N ILE A 29 2.67 -17.03 7.60
CA ILE A 29 2.07 -15.70 7.75
C ILE A 29 3.10 -14.61 7.38
N ASN A 30 4.34 -14.75 7.85
CA ASN A 30 5.42 -13.82 7.53
C ASN A 30 5.71 -13.75 6.03
N SER A 31 5.79 -14.90 5.35
CA SER A 31 5.99 -14.92 3.89
C SER A 31 4.82 -14.29 3.14
N SER A 32 3.59 -14.51 3.60
CA SER A 32 2.38 -13.89 3.04
C SER A 32 2.41 -12.36 3.16
N PHE A 33 2.85 -11.80 4.30
CA PHE A 33 2.99 -10.35 4.46
C PHE A 33 4.13 -9.74 3.65
N GLN A 34 5.24 -10.47 3.46
CA GLN A 34 6.31 -10.06 2.55
C GLN A 34 5.80 -9.98 1.11
N LEU A 35 5.06 -10.99 0.66
CA LEU A 35 4.46 -11.00 -0.68
C LEU A 35 3.47 -9.83 -0.85
N ALA A 36 2.59 -9.59 0.14
CA ALA A 36 1.66 -8.46 0.10
C ALA A 36 2.39 -7.11 0.01
N THR A 37 3.52 -6.98 0.70
CA THR A 37 4.40 -5.79 0.65
C THR A 37 5.00 -5.61 -0.74
N GLN A 38 5.54 -6.67 -1.34
CA GLN A 38 6.11 -6.65 -2.70
C GLN A 38 5.06 -6.32 -3.76
N GLN A 39 3.85 -6.84 -3.61
CA GLN A 39 2.72 -6.52 -4.50
C GLN A 39 2.33 -5.04 -4.39
N ALA A 40 2.34 -4.47 -3.17
CA ALA A 40 2.09 -3.04 -2.98
C ALA A 40 3.18 -2.20 -3.65
N ASP A 41 4.45 -2.54 -3.46
CA ASP A 41 5.59 -1.84 -4.09
C ASP A 41 5.52 -1.90 -5.62
N SER A 42 5.16 -3.06 -6.18
CA SER A 42 4.94 -3.24 -7.62
C SER A 42 3.85 -2.30 -8.15
N LYS A 43 2.71 -2.19 -7.42
CA LYS A 43 1.62 -1.27 -7.79
C LYS A 43 2.07 0.19 -7.74
N VAL A 44 2.83 0.58 -6.73
CA VAL A 44 3.35 1.95 -6.62
C VAL A 44 4.28 2.26 -7.81
N SER A 45 5.19 1.36 -8.14
CA SER A 45 6.10 1.50 -9.29
C SER A 45 5.34 1.64 -10.61
N MET A 46 4.29 0.84 -10.84
CA MET A 46 3.44 0.98 -12.02
C MET A 46 2.76 2.35 -12.09
N LEU A 47 2.18 2.82 -10.98
CA LEU A 47 1.52 4.13 -10.92
C LEU A 47 2.50 5.29 -11.10
N LEU A 48 3.74 5.16 -10.63
CA LEU A 48 4.79 6.16 -10.85
C LEU A 48 5.22 6.30 -12.32
N VAL A 49 5.03 5.26 -13.13
CA VAL A 49 5.22 5.36 -14.60
C VAL A 49 4.07 6.12 -15.25
N VAL A 50 2.85 5.98 -14.74
CA VAL A 50 1.65 6.67 -15.28
C VAL A 50 1.75 8.19 -15.11
N HIS A 51 2.22 8.68 -13.96
CA HIS A 51 2.37 10.12 -13.67
C HIS A 51 3.08 10.92 -14.77
N PRO A 52 4.37 10.64 -15.07
CA PRO A 52 5.10 11.40 -16.09
C PRO A 52 4.51 11.15 -17.49
N GLY A 53 3.96 9.97 -17.76
CA GLY A 53 3.31 9.67 -19.04
C GLY A 53 2.12 10.59 -19.32
N VAL A 54 1.19 10.71 -18.37
CA VAL A 54 0.02 11.59 -18.51
C VAL A 54 0.45 13.06 -18.61
N THR A 55 1.41 13.49 -17.79
CA THR A 55 1.93 14.86 -17.83
C THR A 55 2.60 15.17 -19.15
N ALA A 56 3.38 14.24 -19.73
CA ALA A 56 4.02 14.43 -21.02
C ALA A 56 2.99 14.59 -22.16
N VAL A 57 1.89 13.82 -22.12
CA VAL A 57 0.81 13.94 -23.10
C VAL A 57 0.17 15.33 -23.01
N LEU A 58 -0.17 15.81 -21.82
CA LEU A 58 -0.72 17.17 -21.66
C LEU A 58 0.28 18.26 -22.05
N ALA A 59 1.56 18.09 -21.71
CA ALA A 59 2.61 19.04 -22.06
C ALA A 59 2.80 19.16 -23.57
N SER A 60 2.59 18.09 -24.34
CA SER A 60 2.63 18.16 -25.81
C SER A 60 1.47 18.96 -26.43
N GLN A 61 0.41 19.23 -25.66
CA GLN A 61 -0.75 20.02 -26.05
C GLN A 61 -0.85 21.34 -25.26
N LEU A 62 0.26 21.81 -24.68
CA LEU A 62 0.27 22.93 -23.75
C LEU A 62 -0.32 24.20 -24.38
N ASP A 63 0.01 24.50 -25.63
CA ASP A 63 -0.49 25.70 -26.32
C ASP A 63 -2.03 25.69 -26.43
N GLN A 64 -2.63 24.53 -26.70
CA GLN A 64 -4.09 24.39 -26.76
C GLN A 64 -4.73 24.55 -25.38
N VAL A 65 -4.14 23.94 -24.35
CA VAL A 65 -4.63 24.06 -22.97
C VAL A 65 -4.53 25.50 -22.47
N VAL A 66 -3.45 26.21 -22.79
CA VAL A 66 -3.28 27.63 -22.46
C VAL A 66 -4.27 28.49 -23.24
N GLY A 67 -4.47 28.22 -24.53
CA GLY A 67 -5.48 28.90 -25.35
C GLY A 67 -6.87 28.83 -24.75
N LEU A 68 -7.27 27.68 -24.22
CA LEU A 68 -8.55 27.50 -23.50
C LEU A 68 -8.68 28.35 -22.23
N LEU A 69 -7.57 28.64 -21.55
CA LEU A 69 -7.58 29.43 -20.31
C LEU A 69 -7.59 30.94 -20.57
N VAL A 70 -6.94 31.38 -21.65
CA VAL A 70 -6.72 32.80 -21.95
C VAL A 70 -7.83 33.37 -22.83
N GLU A 71 -8.32 32.60 -23.80
CA GLU A 71 -9.36 33.09 -24.71
C GLU A 71 -10.75 32.94 -24.08
N PRO A 72 -11.58 34.00 -24.07
CA PRO A 72 -12.94 33.92 -23.56
C PRO A 72 -13.84 33.15 -24.53
N ARG A 73 -13.90 31.83 -24.33
CA ARG A 73 -14.80 30.90 -25.04
C ARG A 73 -15.79 30.31 -24.06
N SER A 74 -16.91 29.78 -24.56
CA SER A 74 -17.89 29.09 -23.71
C SER A 74 -17.29 27.91 -22.93
N LEU A 75 -16.25 27.28 -23.48
CA LEU A 75 -15.54 26.14 -22.87
C LEU A 75 -14.49 26.54 -21.81
N SER A 76 -14.07 27.81 -21.76
CA SER A 76 -13.03 28.30 -20.83
C SER A 76 -13.46 28.19 -19.36
N LEU A 77 -14.77 28.24 -19.11
CA LEU A 77 -15.37 28.03 -17.78
C LEU A 77 -15.12 26.61 -17.24
N LEU A 78 -14.89 25.63 -18.12
CA LEU A 78 -14.58 24.24 -17.75
C LEU A 78 -13.07 23.96 -17.72
N ALA A 79 -12.27 24.72 -18.46
CA ALA A 79 -10.83 24.51 -18.55
C ALA A 79 -10.11 24.82 -17.23
N ALA A 80 -10.38 25.98 -16.62
CA ALA A 80 -9.75 26.37 -15.35
C ALA A 80 -9.97 25.35 -14.20
N PRO A 81 -11.21 24.92 -13.90
CA PRO A 81 -11.43 23.92 -12.85
C PRO A 81 -10.82 22.55 -13.23
N ALA A 82 -10.79 22.18 -14.51
CA ALA A 82 -10.17 20.93 -14.95
C ALA A 82 -8.65 20.93 -14.77
N VAL A 83 -7.97 22.05 -15.09
CA VAL A 83 -6.52 22.21 -14.82
C VAL A 83 -6.24 22.17 -13.31
N LEU A 84 -7.03 22.89 -12.50
CA LEU A 84 -6.87 22.86 -11.05
C LEU A 84 -7.07 21.45 -10.48
N ALA A 85 -8.12 20.74 -10.92
CA ALA A 85 -8.40 19.38 -10.51
C ALA A 85 -7.27 18.42 -10.91
N PHE A 86 -6.75 18.55 -12.14
CA PHE A 86 -5.58 17.79 -12.60
C PHE A 86 -4.37 18.03 -11.71
N THR A 87 -4.00 19.29 -11.46
CA THR A 87 -2.84 19.63 -10.64
C THR A 87 -2.97 19.13 -9.20
N LEU A 88 -4.14 19.30 -8.57
CA LEU A 88 -4.40 18.79 -7.23
C LEU A 88 -4.32 17.26 -7.20
N ALA A 89 -4.96 16.59 -8.15
CA ALA A 89 -4.94 15.14 -8.24
C ALA A 89 -3.52 14.60 -8.46
N PHE A 90 -2.72 15.24 -9.32
CA PHE A 90 -1.31 14.93 -9.55
C PHE A 90 -0.48 15.03 -8.26
N LEU A 91 -0.61 16.14 -7.52
CA LEU A 91 0.14 16.37 -6.28
C LEU A 91 -0.26 15.40 -5.17
N VAL A 92 -1.57 15.18 -4.96
CA VAL A 92 -2.06 14.32 -3.87
C VAL A 92 -1.75 12.85 -4.15
N SER A 93 -1.92 12.40 -5.39
CA SER A 93 -1.49 11.04 -5.78
C SER A 93 0.02 10.88 -5.63
N GLY A 94 0.83 11.82 -6.14
CA GLY A 94 2.28 11.80 -6.00
C GLY A 94 2.74 11.72 -4.54
N TYR A 95 2.12 12.49 -3.66
CA TYR A 95 2.35 12.42 -2.22
C TYR A 95 2.07 11.01 -1.67
N HIS A 96 0.94 10.40 -2.02
CA HIS A 96 0.60 9.05 -1.55
C HIS A 96 1.52 7.97 -2.12
N LEU A 97 1.96 8.07 -3.38
CA LEU A 97 2.95 7.17 -3.96
C LEU A 97 4.29 7.27 -3.22
N MET A 98 4.77 8.49 -2.95
CA MET A 98 6.01 8.71 -2.20
C MET A 98 5.92 8.18 -0.76
N GLN A 99 4.77 8.36 -0.09
CA GLN A 99 4.55 7.78 1.24
C GLN A 99 4.46 6.24 1.21
N GLY A 100 4.00 5.67 0.09
CA GLY A 100 4.01 4.22 -0.14
C GLY A 100 5.42 3.64 -0.29
N LEU A 101 6.33 4.38 -0.94
CA LEU A 101 7.74 3.98 -1.11
C LEU A 101 8.62 4.30 0.11
N ARG A 102 8.19 5.19 1.00
CA ARG A 102 9.01 5.65 2.12
C ARG A 102 9.54 4.45 2.91
N PRO A 103 10.87 4.26 3.01
CA PRO A 103 11.45 3.18 3.80
C PRO A 103 11.01 3.31 5.27
N ARG A 104 10.37 2.27 5.78
CA ARG A 104 9.97 2.18 7.19
C ARG A 104 10.96 1.27 7.89
N LEU A 105 12.02 1.88 8.39
CA LEU A 105 13.11 1.20 9.07
C LEU A 105 12.92 1.15 10.59
N THR A 106 11.70 1.34 11.11
CA THR A 106 11.45 1.17 12.56
C THR A 106 11.82 -0.26 12.91
N PRO A 107 12.91 -0.49 13.68
CA PRO A 107 13.33 -1.83 13.98
C PRO A 107 12.25 -2.52 14.80
N PRO A 108 12.05 -3.85 14.67
CA PRO A 108 11.40 -4.62 15.72
C PRO A 108 12.12 -4.34 17.04
N ALA A 109 11.47 -4.63 18.17
CA ALA A 109 12.09 -4.50 19.49
C ALA A 109 13.59 -4.86 19.41
N PRO A 110 14.51 -4.03 19.93
CA PRO A 110 15.94 -4.05 19.58
C PRO A 110 16.66 -5.39 19.81
N THR A 111 15.98 -6.36 20.42
CA THR A 111 16.43 -7.71 20.74
C THR A 111 15.84 -8.81 19.83
N ASN A 112 15.01 -8.50 18.83
CA ASN A 112 14.42 -9.53 17.96
C ASN A 112 15.48 -10.12 17.01
N ARG A 113 15.75 -11.42 17.11
CA ARG A 113 16.82 -12.08 16.34
C ARG A 113 16.53 -12.17 14.83
N PHE A 114 15.27 -11.97 14.43
CA PHE A 114 14.84 -11.99 13.03
C PHE A 114 14.81 -10.59 12.38
N ALA A 115 15.16 -9.54 13.12
CA ALA A 115 15.18 -8.17 12.60
C ALA A 115 16.32 -7.99 11.59
N PHE A 116 16.00 -7.59 10.35
CA PHE A 116 17.01 -7.31 9.31
C PHE A 116 18.14 -6.37 9.76
N PRO A 117 17.88 -5.23 10.46
CA PRO A 117 18.96 -4.37 10.93
C PRO A 117 19.88 -5.06 11.96
N ALA A 118 19.32 -5.89 12.85
CA ALA A 118 20.10 -6.60 13.87
C ALA A 118 20.95 -7.72 13.26
N ILE A 119 20.43 -8.41 12.25
CA ILE A 119 21.18 -9.41 11.47
C ILE A 119 22.29 -8.74 10.67
N ALA A 120 21.98 -7.66 9.94
CA ALA A 120 22.96 -6.95 9.11
C ALA A 120 24.07 -6.30 9.94
N ALA A 121 23.75 -5.81 11.15
CA ALA A 121 24.72 -5.24 12.08
C ALA A 121 25.49 -6.29 12.90
N GLY A 122 25.15 -7.59 12.78
CA GLY A 122 25.76 -8.67 13.57
C GLY A 122 25.44 -8.60 15.07
N THR A 123 24.42 -7.84 15.46
CA THR A 123 24.00 -7.64 16.86
C THR A 123 22.90 -8.59 17.31
N ALA A 124 22.30 -9.34 16.36
CA ALA A 124 21.34 -10.38 16.67
C ALA A 124 22.03 -11.59 17.32
N ASP A 125 21.55 -11.99 18.50
CA ASP A 125 21.91 -13.27 19.12
C ASP A 125 21.26 -14.43 18.34
N THR A 126 21.95 -14.83 17.27
CA THR A 126 21.53 -15.89 16.34
C THR A 126 22.11 -17.25 16.71
N THR A 127 23.01 -17.30 17.69
CA THR A 127 23.81 -18.50 18.03
C THR A 127 23.44 -19.10 19.40
N GLY A 128 22.76 -18.35 20.27
CA GLY A 128 22.26 -18.87 21.55
C GLY A 128 21.06 -19.81 21.39
N PRO A 129 20.97 -20.91 22.17
CA PRO A 129 19.81 -21.78 22.17
C PRO A 129 18.57 -21.02 22.68
N ALA A 130 17.57 -20.85 21.82
CA ALA A 130 16.28 -20.31 22.20
C ALA A 130 15.21 -21.41 22.21
N GLY A 131 14.40 -21.43 23.26
CA GLY A 131 13.24 -22.30 23.32
C GLY A 131 12.22 -21.95 22.24
N ALA A 132 11.48 -22.94 21.74
CA ALA A 132 10.48 -22.77 20.68
C ALA A 132 9.44 -21.68 21.00
N ALA A 133 9.06 -21.52 22.27
CA ALA A 133 8.14 -20.47 22.70
C ALA A 133 8.71 -19.05 22.51
N ALA A 134 10.01 -18.85 22.75
CA ALA A 134 10.67 -17.54 22.54
C ALA A 134 10.77 -17.22 21.04
N LEU A 135 11.13 -18.22 20.22
CA LEU A 135 11.16 -18.07 18.76
C LEU A 135 9.78 -17.75 18.19
N CYS A 136 8.73 -18.38 18.72
CA CYS A 136 7.35 -18.09 18.33
C CYS A 136 6.96 -16.64 18.65
N ALA A 137 7.23 -16.17 19.87
CA ALA A 137 6.95 -14.80 20.27
C ALA A 137 7.68 -13.75 19.40
N GLU A 138 8.96 -13.98 19.12
CA GLU A 138 9.76 -13.11 18.25
C GLU A 138 9.25 -13.13 16.79
N SER A 139 8.80 -14.28 16.30
CA SER A 139 8.22 -14.44 14.96
C SER A 139 6.88 -13.72 14.82
N TRP A 140 6.03 -13.78 15.85
CA TRP A 140 4.76 -13.03 15.90
C TRP A 140 4.98 -11.51 15.98
N ALA A 141 6.03 -11.06 16.68
CA ALA A 141 6.39 -9.65 16.70
C ALA A 141 6.77 -9.15 15.29
N LEU A 142 7.53 -9.97 14.53
CA LEU A 142 7.84 -9.67 13.13
C LEU A 142 6.58 -9.68 12.25
N ALA A 143 5.69 -10.67 12.43
CA ALA A 143 4.44 -10.77 11.69
C ALA A 143 3.56 -9.52 11.86
N ARG A 144 3.41 -9.04 13.10
CA ARG A 144 2.65 -7.81 13.41
C ARG A 144 3.26 -6.58 12.74
N MET A 145 4.58 -6.46 12.75
CA MET A 145 5.27 -5.37 12.06
C MET A 145 5.04 -5.43 10.55
N LEU A 146 5.24 -6.59 9.92
CA LEU A 146 5.04 -6.75 8.48
C LEU A 146 3.58 -6.48 8.08
N ALA A 147 2.63 -6.91 8.90
CA ALA A 147 1.21 -6.60 8.72
C ALA A 147 0.95 -5.09 8.75
N ASP A 148 1.48 -4.35 9.73
CA ASP A 148 1.31 -2.89 9.83
C ASP A 148 1.91 -2.14 8.63
N ILE A 149 3.11 -2.57 8.19
CA ILE A 149 3.77 -2.04 6.99
C ILE A 149 2.90 -2.31 5.76
N ALA A 150 2.47 -3.56 5.55
CA ALA A 150 1.65 -3.95 4.41
C ALA A 150 0.31 -3.20 4.38
N MET A 151 -0.38 -3.11 5.52
CA MET A 151 -1.63 -2.36 5.65
C MET A 151 -1.45 -0.88 5.32
N THR A 152 -0.39 -0.26 5.82
CA THR A 152 -0.18 1.17 5.55
C THR A 152 0.23 1.44 4.11
N LYS A 153 1.09 0.60 3.52
CA LYS A 153 1.41 0.69 2.09
C LYS A 153 0.16 0.53 1.23
N ASN A 154 -0.66 -0.49 1.51
CA ASN A 154 -1.89 -0.72 0.77
C ASN A 154 -2.90 0.43 0.91
N ARG A 155 -2.97 1.08 2.08
CA ARG A 155 -3.78 2.28 2.29
C ARG A 155 -3.33 3.43 1.39
N HIS A 156 -2.03 3.69 1.29
CA HIS A 156 -1.50 4.73 0.43
C HIS A 156 -1.67 4.40 -1.06
N VAL A 157 -1.48 3.14 -1.47
CA VAL A 157 -1.77 2.66 -2.83
C VAL A 157 -3.24 2.90 -3.17
N SER A 158 -4.16 2.50 -2.29
CA SER A 158 -5.60 2.64 -2.52
C SER A 158 -6.00 4.10 -2.65
N LYS A 159 -5.51 4.98 -1.76
CA LYS A 159 -5.75 6.43 -1.85
C LYS A 159 -5.15 7.01 -3.12
N SER A 160 -3.92 6.64 -3.46
CA SER A 160 -3.28 7.11 -4.68
C SER A 160 -4.06 6.72 -5.92
N LEU A 161 -4.59 5.50 -5.97
CA LEU A 161 -5.33 5.02 -7.14
C LEU A 161 -6.54 5.90 -7.44
N SER A 162 -7.32 6.27 -6.42
CA SER A 162 -8.46 7.18 -6.59
C SER A 162 -8.02 8.54 -7.18
N TRP A 163 -6.92 9.11 -6.68
CA TRP A 163 -6.39 10.38 -7.19
C TRP A 163 -5.76 10.25 -8.58
N VAL A 164 -5.13 9.12 -8.92
CA VAL A 164 -4.66 8.84 -10.29
C VAL A 164 -5.84 8.75 -11.25
N SER A 165 -6.95 8.10 -10.86
CA SER A 165 -8.15 8.05 -11.67
C SER A 165 -8.70 9.46 -11.94
N VAL A 166 -8.79 10.31 -10.92
CA VAL A 166 -9.19 11.72 -11.09
C VAL A 166 -8.24 12.41 -12.06
N MET A 167 -6.93 12.33 -11.83
CA MET A 167 -5.89 12.92 -12.69
C MET A 167 -6.06 12.52 -14.16
N VAL A 168 -6.19 11.22 -14.45
CA VAL A 168 -6.38 10.70 -15.81
C VAL A 168 -7.69 11.22 -16.42
N THR A 169 -8.80 11.17 -15.70
CA THR A 169 -10.09 11.66 -16.22
C THR A 169 -10.07 13.16 -16.51
N THR A 170 -9.45 13.97 -15.65
CA THR A 170 -9.28 15.40 -15.87
C THR A 170 -8.34 15.69 -17.04
N ALA A 171 -7.28 14.91 -17.22
CA ALA A 171 -6.38 15.04 -18.37
C ALA A 171 -7.12 14.75 -19.69
N LEU A 172 -7.90 13.66 -19.74
CA LEU A 172 -8.73 13.33 -20.89
C LEU A 172 -9.77 14.41 -21.19
N THR A 173 -10.36 15.00 -20.14
CA THR A 173 -11.31 16.11 -20.29
C THR A 173 -10.63 17.33 -20.90
N LEU A 174 -9.44 17.71 -20.43
CA LEU A 174 -8.66 18.82 -20.99
C LEU A 174 -8.30 18.58 -22.45
N LEU A 175 -7.89 17.36 -22.80
CA LEU A 175 -7.60 16.99 -24.19
C LEU A 175 -8.86 17.07 -25.07
N ALA A 176 -9.99 16.57 -24.59
CA ALA A 176 -11.26 16.65 -25.32
C ALA A 176 -11.70 18.11 -25.53
N LEU A 177 -11.57 18.97 -24.51
CA LEU A 177 -11.85 20.40 -24.63
C LEU A 177 -10.93 21.06 -25.66
N GLY A 178 -9.64 20.69 -25.68
CA GLY A 178 -8.67 21.20 -26.66
C GLY A 178 -9.08 20.85 -28.08
N VAL A 179 -9.45 19.59 -28.32
CA VAL A 179 -9.94 19.11 -29.63
C VAL A 179 -11.24 19.79 -30.05
N LEU A 180 -12.16 20.07 -29.12
CA LEU A 180 -13.43 20.73 -29.42
C LEU A 180 -13.28 22.24 -29.66
N ALA A 181 -12.19 22.84 -29.20
CA ALA A 181 -11.90 24.26 -29.36
C ALA A 181 -10.99 24.56 -30.57
N GLY A 182 -10.12 23.64 -30.96
CA GLY A 182 -9.33 23.75 -32.20
C GLY A 182 -10.18 23.63 -33.46
#